data_AF-A0A355IBH2-F1
#
_entry.id   AF-A0A355IBH2-F1
#
_cell.length_a   1.000
_cell.length_b   1.000
_cell.length_c   1.000
_cell.angle_alpha   90.00
_cell.angle_beta   90.00
_cell.angle_gamma   90.00
#
_symmetry.space_group_name_H-M   'P 1'
#
loop_
_entity.id
_entity.type
_entity.pdbx_description
1 polymer ?
#
loop_
_entity_poly.entity_id
_entity_poly.type
_entity_poly.pdbx_seq_one_letter_code
_entity_poly.pdbx_strand_id
1 'polypeptide(L)'
;MSMRAKAVELGLTSAEYDRIISQLGREPNLTELGMFAALWSEHCAYKHSRALFSRFPTEGPHILQGPGENAGIIDIGDGMAVVMKVESHNHPSAIEPYQGAATGIGGILRDIFTMGARPVACLNSLRF
;
A
#
# COMPACT_ATOMS: atom_id res chain seq x y z
N MET A 1 -21.03 -22.75 -7.75
CA MET A 1 -20.16 -22.43 -6.59
C MET A 1 -20.78 -21.24 -5.87
N SER A 2 -20.92 -21.25 -4.54
CA SER A 2 -21.55 -20.12 -3.82
C SER A 2 -20.63 -18.90 -3.78
N MET A 3 -21.18 -17.68 -3.61
CA MET A 3 -20.37 -16.46 -3.48
C MET A 3 -19.42 -16.52 -2.28
N ARG A 4 -19.86 -17.15 -1.17
CA ARG A 4 -18.99 -17.43 -0.02
C ARG A 4 -17.78 -18.31 -0.38
N ALA A 5 -18.00 -19.39 -1.13
CA ALA A 5 -16.89 -20.25 -1.58
C ALA A 5 -15.91 -19.48 -2.47
N LYS A 6 -16.43 -18.60 -3.34
CA LYS A 6 -15.60 -17.72 -4.17
C LYS A 6 -14.82 -16.69 -3.34
N ALA A 7 -15.40 -16.16 -2.28
CA ALA A 7 -14.74 -15.23 -1.37
C ALA A 7 -13.50 -15.87 -0.73
N VAL A 8 -13.63 -17.12 -0.25
CA VAL A 8 -12.52 -17.88 0.34
C VAL A 8 -11.43 -18.17 -0.68
N GLU A 9 -11.80 -18.54 -1.91
CA GLU A 9 -10.85 -18.72 -3.02
C GLU A 9 -10.06 -17.44 -3.31
N LEU A 10 -10.69 -16.27 -3.19
CA LEU A 10 -10.08 -14.96 -3.39
C LEU A 10 -9.27 -14.46 -2.17
N GLY A 11 -9.16 -15.26 -1.11
CA GLY A 11 -8.35 -14.93 0.07
C GLY A 11 -9.08 -14.14 1.16
N LEU A 12 -10.41 -14.01 1.08
CA LEU A 12 -11.23 -13.47 2.17
C LEU A 12 -11.56 -14.58 3.17
N THR A 13 -11.57 -14.24 4.45
CA THR A 13 -12.09 -15.12 5.50
C THR A 13 -13.63 -15.16 5.48
N SER A 14 -14.23 -16.21 6.04
CA SER A 14 -15.69 -16.29 6.20
C SER A 14 -16.26 -15.09 6.98
N ALA A 15 -15.54 -14.62 8.01
CA ALA A 15 -15.93 -13.47 8.80
C ALA A 15 -15.86 -12.15 8.02
N GLU A 16 -14.86 -11.98 7.15
CA GLU A 16 -14.80 -10.82 6.24
C GLU A 16 -15.96 -10.84 5.24
N TYR A 17 -16.33 -12.01 4.71
CA TYR A 17 -17.52 -12.13 3.85
C TYR A 17 -18.82 -11.78 4.59
N ASP A 18 -18.99 -12.25 5.83
CA ASP A 18 -20.15 -11.88 6.66
C ASP A 18 -20.22 -10.37 6.90
N ARG A 19 -19.06 -9.74 7.11
CA ARG A 19 -18.95 -8.29 7.25
C ARG A 19 -19.27 -7.54 5.96
N ILE A 20 -18.89 -8.07 4.81
CA ILE A 20 -19.26 -7.49 3.51
C ILE A 20 -20.78 -7.51 3.34
N ILE A 21 -21.44 -8.64 3.63
CA ILE A 21 -22.90 -8.75 3.56
C ILE A 21 -23.55 -7.75 4.52
N SER A 22 -23.07 -7.64 5.77
CA SER A 22 -23.66 -6.73 6.74
C SER A 22 -23.51 -5.26 6.36
N GLN A 23 -22.40 -4.88 5.71
CA GLN A 23 -22.17 -3.52 5.22
C GLN A 23 -23.00 -3.18 3.97
N LEU A 24 -23.19 -4.15 3.07
CA LEU A 24 -23.96 -3.95 1.84
C LEU A 24 -25.46 -4.14 2.02
N GLY A 25 -25.89 -4.87 3.06
CA GLY A 25 -27.28 -5.29 3.26
C GLY A 25 -27.76 -6.35 2.26
N ARG A 26 -26.86 -6.91 1.45
CA ARG A 26 -27.11 -7.94 0.43
C ARG A 26 -25.85 -8.72 0.10
N GLU A 27 -25.96 -9.79 -0.68
CA GLU A 27 -24.78 -10.44 -1.23
C GLU A 27 -24.07 -9.54 -2.27
N PRO A 28 -22.72 -9.51 -2.27
CA PRO A 28 -21.95 -8.82 -3.30
C PRO A 28 -22.04 -9.57 -4.63
N ASN A 29 -22.00 -8.84 -5.75
CA ASN A 29 -21.74 -9.45 -7.04
C ASN A 29 -20.25 -9.80 -7.19
N LEU A 30 -19.87 -10.49 -8.27
CA LEU A 30 -18.49 -10.97 -8.46
C LEU A 30 -17.46 -9.83 -8.52
N THR A 31 -17.80 -8.71 -9.17
CA THR A 31 -16.92 -7.54 -9.28
C THR A 31 -16.71 -6.88 -7.92
N GLU A 32 -17.80 -6.64 -7.17
CA GLU A 32 -17.74 -6.11 -5.81
C GLU A 32 -16.90 -7.00 -4.90
N LEU A 33 -17.12 -8.32 -4.97
CA LEU A 33 -16.37 -9.29 -4.18
C LEU A 33 -14.87 -9.26 -4.51
N GLY A 34 -14.52 -9.16 -5.80
CA GLY A 34 -13.14 -9.01 -6.24
C GLY A 34 -12.49 -7.71 -5.73
N MET A 35 -13.24 -6.60 -5.73
CA MET A 35 -12.77 -5.33 -5.16
C MET A 35 -12.53 -5.45 -3.65
N PHE A 36 -13.44 -6.05 -2.90
CA PHE A 36 -13.24 -6.30 -1.47
C PHE A 36 -12.02 -7.18 -1.22
N ALA A 37 -11.85 -8.27 -1.99
CA ALA A 37 -10.71 -9.17 -1.83
C ALA A 37 -9.37 -8.46 -2.05
N ALA A 38 -9.25 -7.62 -3.09
CA ALA A 38 -8.05 -6.85 -3.35
C ALA A 38 -7.79 -5.80 -2.25
N LEU A 39 -8.80 -4.98 -1.94
CA LEU A 39 -8.66 -3.85 -1.02
C LEU A 39 -8.49 -4.28 0.44
N TRP A 40 -9.04 -5.43 0.85
CA TRP A 40 -8.92 -5.97 2.20
C TRP A 40 -7.78 -6.99 2.34
N SER A 41 -6.94 -7.15 1.31
CA SER A 41 -5.70 -7.91 1.41
C SER A 41 -4.75 -7.27 2.45
N GLU A 42 -3.82 -8.04 3.02
CA GLU A 42 -2.82 -7.47 3.94
C GLU A 42 -1.96 -6.41 3.25
N HIS A 43 -1.66 -6.60 1.97
CA HIS A 43 -0.86 -5.68 1.17
C HIS A 43 -1.47 -4.27 1.08
N CYS A 44 -2.80 -4.18 0.97
CA CYS A 44 -3.49 -2.89 0.86
C CYS A 44 -3.97 -2.35 2.21
N ALA A 45 -4.53 -3.21 3.08
CA ALA A 45 -5.22 -2.77 4.29
C ALA A 45 -4.33 -2.75 5.54
N TYR A 46 -3.14 -3.36 5.50
CA TYR A 46 -2.23 -3.47 6.65
C TYR A 46 -2.94 -4.01 7.90
N LYS A 47 -3.78 -5.06 7.76
CA LYS A 47 -4.73 -5.51 8.80
C LYS A 47 -4.03 -5.86 10.11
N HIS A 48 -2.83 -6.42 10.02
CA HIS A 48 -2.06 -6.84 11.20
C HIS A 48 -1.09 -5.76 11.67
N SER A 49 -0.51 -5.01 10.72
CA SER A 49 0.58 -4.07 10.97
C SER A 49 0.12 -2.65 11.33
N ARG A 50 -1.08 -2.23 10.87
CA ARG A 50 -1.60 -0.87 11.12
C ARG A 50 -1.67 -0.50 12.60
N ALA A 51 -2.05 -1.45 13.46
CA ALA A 51 -2.12 -1.22 14.90
C ALA A 51 -0.74 -1.01 15.55
N LEU A 52 0.34 -1.45 14.91
CA LEU A 52 1.71 -1.22 15.37
C LEU A 52 2.21 0.15 14.94
N PHE A 53 1.83 0.61 13.74
CA PHE A 53 2.28 1.90 13.20
C PHE A 53 1.81 3.10 14.01
N SER A 54 0.69 3.00 14.73
CA SER A 54 0.22 4.07 15.62
C SER A 54 1.15 4.35 16.80
N ARG A 55 2.18 3.51 17.02
CA ARG A 55 3.19 3.70 18.06
C ARG A 55 4.39 4.51 17.58
N PHE A 56 4.51 4.78 16.28
CA PHE A 56 5.63 5.55 15.75
C PHE A 56 5.42 7.05 15.97
N PRO A 57 6.47 7.80 16.33
CA PRO A 57 6.41 9.25 16.35
C PRO A 57 6.24 9.75 14.91
N THR A 58 5.24 10.59 14.70
CA THR A 58 4.86 11.10 13.36
C THR A 58 4.77 12.63 13.32
N GLU A 59 5.06 13.29 14.45
CA GLU A 59 5.02 14.74 14.60
C GLU A 59 6.44 15.28 14.81
N GLY A 60 6.69 16.47 14.29
CA GLY A 60 7.98 17.15 14.41
C GLY A 60 7.98 18.49 13.68
N PRO A 61 8.86 19.42 14.07
CA PRO A 61 8.83 20.80 13.56
C PRO A 61 9.13 20.92 12.06
N HIS A 62 9.82 19.94 11.48
CA HIS A 62 10.19 19.92 10.05
C HIS A 62 9.29 18.99 9.22
N ILE A 63 8.30 18.34 9.82
CA ILE A 63 7.39 17.44 9.09
C ILE A 63 6.32 18.30 8.41
N LEU A 64 6.39 18.41 7.10
CA LEU A 64 5.36 19.08 6.30
C LEU A 64 4.20 18.13 5.98
N GLN A 65 4.50 16.85 5.77
CA GLN A 65 3.50 15.80 5.54
C GLN A 65 3.97 14.47 6.16
N GLY A 66 3.21 13.97 7.13
CA GLY A 66 3.40 12.65 7.73
C GLY A 66 2.64 11.53 7.00
N PRO A 67 2.43 10.36 7.63
CA PRO A 67 1.67 9.26 7.05
C PRO A 67 0.24 9.67 6.66
N GLY A 68 -0.24 9.20 5.51
CA GLY A 68 -1.60 9.45 5.02
C GLY A 68 -1.65 9.69 3.50
N GLU A 69 -0.58 10.26 2.95
CA GLU A 69 -0.41 10.51 1.52
C GLU A 69 0.57 9.51 0.89
N ASN A 70 0.81 9.64 -0.42
CA ASN A 70 1.69 8.73 -1.16
C ASN A 70 3.14 8.74 -0.64
N ALA A 71 3.64 9.86 -0.13
CA ALA A 71 5.00 9.96 0.44
C ALA A 71 5.07 11.01 1.56
N GLY A 72 6.10 10.89 2.41
CA GLY A 72 6.35 11.87 3.47
C GLY A 72 7.17 13.06 2.97
N ILE A 73 6.95 14.24 3.55
CA ILE A 73 7.63 15.49 3.16
C ILE A 73 8.29 16.11 4.40
N ILE A 74 9.57 16.46 4.26
CA ILE A 74 10.38 17.11 5.28
C ILE A 74 10.89 18.45 4.75
N ASP A 75 10.70 19.51 5.53
CA ASP A 75 11.31 20.84 5.29
C ASP A 75 12.82 20.78 5.54
N ILE A 76 13.59 21.28 4.57
CA ILE A 76 15.05 21.37 4.66
C ILE A 76 15.57 22.82 4.66
N GLY A 77 14.67 23.80 4.79
CA GLY A 77 15.01 25.22 4.78
C GLY A 77 15.10 25.80 3.36
N ASP A 78 15.36 27.10 3.28
CA ASP A 78 15.53 27.84 2.02
C ASP A 78 14.36 27.72 1.02
N GLY A 79 13.15 27.48 1.53
CA GLY A 79 11.96 27.24 0.71
C GLY A 79 11.96 25.90 -0.03
N MET A 80 12.80 24.96 0.41
CA MET A 80 12.97 23.64 -0.19
C MET A 80 12.44 22.53 0.73
N ALA A 81 11.98 21.44 0.14
CA ALA A 81 11.53 20.25 0.86
C ALA A 81 12.04 18.98 0.19
N VAL A 82 12.20 17.93 0.97
CA VAL A 82 12.52 16.58 0.51
C VAL A 82 11.29 15.70 0.64
N VAL A 83 10.93 15.05 -0.46
CA VAL A 83 9.88 14.02 -0.49
C VAL A 83 10.54 12.66 -0.51
N MET A 84 10.12 11.78 0.41
CA MET A 84 10.70 10.45 0.55
C MET A 84 9.64 9.38 0.84
N LYS A 85 9.85 8.21 0.27
CA LYS A 85 9.09 6.99 0.51
C LYS A 85 10.02 5.79 0.30
N VAL A 86 9.68 4.65 0.88
CA VAL A 86 10.28 3.35 0.59
C VAL A 86 9.18 2.35 0.26
N GLU A 87 9.43 1.52 -0.75
CA GLU A 87 8.55 0.43 -1.14
C GLU A 87 9.32 -0.89 -1.25
N SER A 88 8.58 -1.99 -1.35
CA SER A 88 9.13 -3.31 -1.58
C SER A 88 8.43 -3.98 -2.74
N HIS A 89 9.15 -4.82 -3.48
CA HIS A 89 8.62 -5.58 -4.60
C HIS A 89 9.07 -7.04 -4.55
N ASN A 90 9.01 -7.62 -3.36
CA ASN A 90 9.68 -8.88 -3.02
C ASN A 90 9.11 -10.07 -3.79
N HIS A 91 7.79 -10.29 -3.71
CA HIS A 91 7.17 -11.47 -4.33
C HIS A 91 7.31 -11.47 -5.86
N PRO A 92 7.02 -10.38 -6.59
CA PRO A 92 7.26 -10.34 -8.03
C PRO A 92 8.74 -10.52 -8.39
N SER A 93 9.67 -9.89 -7.66
CA SER A 93 11.11 -10.00 -7.93
C SER A 93 11.66 -11.40 -7.65
N ALA A 94 11.02 -12.19 -6.78
CA ALA A 94 11.40 -13.59 -6.56
C ALA A 94 11.00 -14.50 -7.73
N ILE A 95 9.95 -14.15 -8.48
CA ILE A 95 9.46 -14.91 -9.64
C ILE A 95 10.16 -14.46 -10.93
N GLU A 96 10.22 -13.15 -11.15
CA GLU A 96 10.91 -12.51 -12.27
C GLU A 96 11.72 -11.32 -11.72
N PRO A 97 13.05 -11.48 -11.55
CA PRO A 97 13.87 -10.46 -10.89
C PRO A 97 14.00 -9.15 -11.66
N TYR A 98 14.08 -9.19 -12.99
CA TYR A 98 14.37 -8.01 -13.80
C TYR A 98 13.16 -7.07 -13.87
N GLN A 99 12.02 -7.61 -14.29
CA GLN A 99 10.74 -6.93 -14.38
C GLN A 99 10.20 -6.62 -12.99
N GLY A 100 10.33 -7.52 -12.01
CA GLY A 100 9.92 -7.25 -10.64
C GLY A 100 10.66 -6.05 -10.04
N ALA A 101 11.99 -5.98 -10.21
CA ALA A 101 12.74 -4.80 -9.77
C ALA A 101 12.34 -3.54 -10.55
N ALA A 102 12.17 -3.63 -11.87
CA ALA A 102 11.82 -2.50 -12.72
C ALA A 102 10.45 -1.90 -12.38
N THR A 103 9.43 -2.74 -12.15
CA THR A 103 8.09 -2.26 -11.76
C THR A 103 8.07 -1.68 -10.35
N GLY A 104 8.89 -2.21 -9.44
CA GLY A 104 9.12 -1.63 -8.12
C GLY A 104 9.71 -0.21 -8.19
N ILE A 105 10.73 0.00 -9.03
CA ILE A 105 11.29 1.34 -9.30
C ILE A 105 10.24 2.26 -9.92
N GLY A 106 9.46 1.76 -10.89
CA GLY A 106 8.37 2.54 -11.50
C GLY A 106 7.30 2.97 -10.50
N GLY A 107 6.97 2.12 -9.52
CA GLY A 107 6.03 2.42 -8.43
C GLY A 107 6.49 3.60 -7.59
N ILE A 108 7.67 3.46 -6.97
CA ILE A 108 8.20 4.47 -6.06
C ILE A 108 8.41 5.84 -6.72
N LEU A 109 8.80 5.86 -8.01
CA LEU A 109 8.94 7.12 -8.76
C LEU A 109 7.59 7.83 -8.95
N ARG A 110 6.50 7.09 -9.15
CA ARG A 110 5.16 7.69 -9.28
C ARG A 110 4.68 8.29 -7.97
N ASP A 111 4.97 7.66 -6.83
CA ASP A 111 4.60 8.21 -5.53
C ASP A 111 5.25 9.56 -5.26
N ILE A 112 6.54 9.71 -5.56
CA ILE A 112 7.24 10.98 -5.40
C ILE A 112 6.66 12.03 -6.37
N PHE A 113 6.38 11.62 -7.61
CA PHE A 113 5.84 12.52 -8.63
C PHE A 113 4.43 13.03 -8.28
N THR A 114 3.56 12.18 -7.72
CA THR A 114 2.19 12.60 -7.34
C THR A 114 2.16 13.54 -6.14
N MET A 115 3.24 13.63 -5.36
CA MET A 115 3.41 14.69 -4.36
C MET A 115 3.84 16.05 -4.96
N GLY A 116 4.00 16.15 -6.29
CA GLY A 116 4.47 17.36 -6.97
C GLY A 116 5.98 17.57 -6.93
N ALA A 117 6.75 16.57 -6.49
CA ALA A 117 8.19 16.64 -6.41
C ALA A 117 8.88 15.96 -7.60
N ARG A 118 10.06 16.47 -7.97
CA ARG A 118 10.92 15.85 -8.98
C ARG A 118 11.78 14.76 -8.32
N PRO A 119 11.75 13.50 -8.79
CA PRO A 119 12.70 12.49 -8.33
C PRO A 119 14.13 12.89 -8.69
N VAL A 120 15.03 12.91 -7.70
CA VAL A 120 16.45 13.31 -7.87
C VAL A 120 17.44 12.22 -7.48
N ALA A 121 17.00 11.23 -6.70
CA ALA A 121 17.83 10.10 -6.26
C ALA A 121 16.97 8.85 -6.06
N CYS A 122 17.57 7.67 -6.23
CA CYS A 122 16.95 6.38 -5.97
C CYS A 122 17.96 5.48 -5.27
N LEU A 123 17.52 4.79 -4.22
CA LEU A 123 18.34 3.87 -3.42
C LEU A 123 17.71 2.48 -3.45
N ASN A 124 18.53 1.44 -3.50
CA ASN A 124 18.08 0.05 -3.42
C ASN A 124 18.49 -0.59 -2.09
N SER A 125 17.62 -1.46 -1.55
CA SER A 125 17.91 -2.29 -0.38
C SER A 125 17.69 -3.75 -0.74
N LEU A 126 18.74 -4.41 -1.23
CA LEU A 126 18.68 -5.78 -1.75
C LEU A 126 19.15 -6.79 -0.70
N ARG A 127 18.46 -7.92 -0.62
CA ARG A 127 18.84 -9.10 0.18
C ARG A 127 18.54 -10.33 -0.68
N PHE A 128 19.48 -11.27 -0.75
CA PHE A 128 19.42 -12.46 -1.58
C PHE A 128 19.62 -13.71 -0.72
#